data_AF-J1BCZ7-F1
#
_entry.id   AF-J1BCZ7-F1
#
_cell.length_a   1.000
_cell.length_b   1.000
_cell.length_c   1.000
_cell.angle_alpha   90.00
_cell.angle_beta   90.00
_cell.angle_gamma   90.00
#
_symmetry.space_group_name_H-M   'P 1'
#
loop_
_entity.id
_entity.type
_entity.pdbx_description
1 polymer ?
#
loop_
_entity_poly.entity_id
_entity_poly.type
_entity_poly.pdbx_seq_one_letter_code
_entity_poly.pdbx_strand_id
1 'polypeptide(L)'
;MAIVGDHERRVRLTASLIGAKIRGQIHVLTRIARRDRAVHVADTTAHMHAWRRSLAGARTLDEIMGIEGACSNAYFDALAACVPADVTFDGRSRRPPRDLPNAALSYGYAILLSEFVGALHAAGLEPSLGIAHAQTPARTRRRRGRGRGSVAGQRRQENPRRRV
;
A
#
# COMPACT_ATOMS: atom_id res chain seq x y z
N MET A 1 10.33 -28.66 -2.01
CA MET A 1 11.56 -27.84 -1.93
C MET A 1 12.11 -27.38 -3.30
N ALA A 2 11.26 -27.15 -4.33
CA ALA A 2 11.75 -26.87 -5.72
C ALA A 2 11.27 -25.52 -6.32
N ILE A 3 10.51 -24.69 -5.59
CA ILE A 3 9.95 -23.43 -6.13
C ILE A 3 10.94 -22.26 -6.05
N VAL A 4 11.88 -22.29 -5.10
CA VAL A 4 12.83 -21.17 -4.88
C VAL A 4 13.84 -21.03 -6.02
N GLY A 5 14.21 -22.13 -6.68
CA GLY A 5 15.14 -22.15 -7.82
C GLY A 5 14.49 -21.89 -9.18
N ASP A 6 13.16 -22.04 -9.30
CA ASP A 6 12.44 -21.88 -10.56
C ASP A 6 11.82 -20.48 -10.64
N HIS A 7 12.54 -19.57 -11.31
CA HIS A 7 12.13 -18.18 -11.50
C HIS A 7 10.73 -18.05 -12.12
N GLU A 8 10.43 -18.88 -13.11
CA GLU A 8 9.17 -18.82 -13.85
C GLU A 8 8.00 -19.23 -12.95
N ARG A 9 8.19 -20.30 -12.17
CA ARG A 9 7.18 -20.78 -11.22
C ARG A 9 6.94 -19.80 -10.08
N ARG A 10 7.99 -19.11 -9.63
CA ARG A 10 7.93 -18.02 -8.64
C ARG A 10 7.13 -16.82 -9.14
N VAL A 11 7.38 -16.39 -10.38
CA VAL A 11 6.63 -15.31 -11.04
C VAL A 11 5.15 -15.69 -11.18
N ARG A 12 4.84 -16.87 -11.71
CA ARG A 12 3.45 -17.35 -11.88
C ARG A 12 2.68 -17.45 -10.55
N LEU A 13 3.34 -17.97 -9.51
CA LEU A 13 2.74 -18.07 -8.18
C LEU A 13 2.46 -16.69 -7.58
N THR A 14 3.43 -15.77 -7.70
CA THR A 14 3.29 -14.40 -7.22
C THR A 14 2.16 -13.66 -7.95
N ALA A 15 2.11 -13.76 -9.28
CA ALA A 15 1.03 -13.19 -10.09
C ALA A 15 -0.35 -13.74 -9.69
N SER A 16 -0.43 -15.04 -9.38
CA SER A 16 -1.67 -15.68 -8.92
C SER A 16 -2.13 -15.15 -7.55
N LEU A 17 -1.19 -14.99 -6.61
CA LEU A 17 -1.46 -14.45 -5.27
C LEU A 17 -1.91 -12.98 -5.33
N ILE A 18 -1.19 -12.14 -6.09
CA ILE A 18 -1.57 -10.74 -6.28
C ILE A 18 -2.91 -10.65 -7.02
N GLY A 19 -3.14 -11.48 -8.04
CA GLY A 19 -4.42 -11.53 -8.74
C GLY A 19 -5.59 -11.88 -7.82
N ALA A 20 -5.37 -12.79 -6.85
CA ALA A 20 -6.35 -13.12 -5.82
C ALA A 20 -6.60 -11.93 -4.86
N LYS A 21 -5.54 -11.24 -4.42
CA LYS A 21 -5.64 -10.01 -3.61
C LYS A 21 -6.50 -8.96 -4.32
N ILE A 22 -6.19 -8.63 -5.58
CA ILE A 22 -6.92 -7.62 -6.35
C ILE A 22 -8.40 -8.01 -6.50
N ARG A 23 -8.67 -9.29 -6.78
CA ARG A 23 -10.05 -9.80 -6.85
C ARG A 23 -10.81 -9.58 -5.54
N GLY A 24 -10.18 -9.86 -4.40
CA GLY A 24 -10.77 -9.64 -3.08
C GLY A 24 -11.06 -8.15 -2.83
N GLN A 25 -10.12 -7.28 -3.17
CA GLN A 25 -10.28 -5.83 -3.04
C GLN A 25 -11.46 -5.30 -3.88
N ILE A 26 -11.58 -5.73 -5.14
CA ILE A 26 -12.73 -5.40 -6.00
C ILE A 26 -14.04 -5.87 -5.37
N HIS A 27 -14.07 -7.09 -4.83
CA HIS A 27 -15.26 -7.63 -4.19
C HIS A 27 -15.71 -6.78 -2.99
N VAL A 28 -14.77 -6.34 -2.13
CA VAL A 28 -15.07 -5.46 -0.99
C VAL A 28 -15.66 -4.14 -1.47
N LEU A 29 -15.02 -3.44 -2.42
CA LEU A 29 -15.53 -2.15 -2.93
C LEU A 29 -16.92 -2.31 -3.55
N THR A 30 -17.11 -3.35 -4.38
CA THR A 30 -18.41 -3.63 -5.01
C THR A 30 -19.49 -3.94 -3.98
N ARG A 31 -19.14 -4.65 -2.90
CA ARG A 31 -20.08 -4.95 -1.81
C ARG A 31 -20.50 -3.68 -1.06
N ILE A 32 -19.58 -2.74 -0.85
CA ILE A 32 -19.88 -1.45 -0.21
C ILE A 32 -20.80 -0.63 -1.12
N ALA A 33 -20.46 -0.46 -2.40
CA ALA A 33 -21.28 0.30 -3.34
C ALA A 33 -22.68 -0.30 -3.60
N ARG A 34 -22.86 -1.60 -3.39
CA ARG A 34 -24.20 -2.23 -3.42
C ARG A 34 -25.06 -1.84 -2.22
N ARG A 35 -24.45 -1.55 -1.06
CA ARG A 35 -25.15 -1.16 0.17
C ARG A 35 -25.43 0.34 0.20
N ASP A 36 -24.56 1.14 -0.41
CA ASP A 36 -24.70 2.58 -0.52
C ASP A 36 -24.53 3.05 -1.97
N ARG A 37 -25.62 3.51 -2.58
CA ARG A 37 -25.63 3.99 -3.97
C ARG A 37 -24.92 5.33 -4.15
N ALA A 38 -24.66 6.08 -3.07
CA ALA A 38 -23.87 7.31 -3.14
C ALA A 38 -22.38 7.05 -3.38
N VAL A 39 -21.91 5.82 -3.08
CA VAL A 39 -20.52 5.42 -3.24
C VAL A 39 -20.24 5.01 -4.69
N HIS A 40 -19.46 5.83 -5.40
CA HIS A 40 -19.06 5.57 -6.79
C HIS A 40 -17.66 4.93 -6.86
N VAL A 41 -17.61 3.61 -7.10
CA VAL A 41 -16.35 2.83 -7.24
C VAL A 41 -16.19 2.16 -8.60
N ALA A 42 -17.09 2.44 -9.55
CA ALA A 42 -17.11 1.76 -10.85
C ALA A 42 -15.81 1.98 -11.62
N ASP A 43 -15.31 3.22 -11.69
CA ASP A 43 -14.08 3.55 -12.41
C ASP A 43 -12.85 2.89 -11.77
N THR A 44 -12.75 2.96 -10.44
CA THR A 44 -11.66 2.31 -9.69
C THR A 44 -11.68 0.80 -9.92
N THR A 45 -12.85 0.15 -9.80
CA THR A 45 -12.95 -1.30 -9.99
C THR A 45 -12.66 -1.71 -11.43
N ALA A 46 -13.01 -0.89 -12.44
CA ALA A 46 -12.64 -1.09 -13.83
C ALA A 46 -11.13 -1.05 -14.05
N HIS A 47 -10.43 -0.06 -13.49
CA HIS A 47 -8.96 0.00 -13.51
C HIS A 47 -8.33 -1.21 -12.81
N MET A 48 -8.85 -1.60 -11.64
CA MET A 48 -8.38 -2.78 -10.92
C MET A 48 -8.57 -4.08 -11.71
N HIS A 49 -9.67 -4.20 -12.47
CA HIS A 49 -9.87 -5.32 -13.39
C HIS A 49 -8.83 -5.32 -14.51
N ALA A 50 -8.47 -4.16 -15.06
CA ALA A 50 -7.42 -4.05 -16.09
C ALA A 50 -6.04 -4.47 -15.55
N TRP A 51 -5.64 -3.96 -14.38
CA TRP A 51 -4.42 -4.36 -13.69
C TRP A 51 -4.40 -5.86 -13.35
N ARG A 52 -5.54 -6.42 -12.93
CA ARG A 52 -5.62 -7.86 -12.68
C ARG A 52 -5.40 -8.69 -13.95
N ARG A 53 -5.91 -8.23 -15.10
CA ARG A 53 -5.68 -8.90 -16.40
C ARG A 53 -4.23 -8.80 -16.85
N SER A 54 -3.57 -7.65 -16.63
CA SER A 54 -2.18 -7.47 -17.04
C SER A 54 -1.20 -8.37 -16.28
N LEU A 55 -1.55 -8.86 -15.09
CA LEU A 55 -0.73 -9.85 -14.35
C LEU A 55 -0.49 -11.14 -15.14
N ALA A 56 -1.38 -11.51 -16.07
CA ALA A 56 -1.20 -12.71 -16.89
C ALA A 56 -0.01 -12.58 -17.87
N GLY A 57 0.37 -11.34 -18.22
CA GLY A 57 1.50 -11.05 -19.12
C GLY A 57 2.79 -10.64 -18.39
N ALA A 58 2.76 -10.52 -17.06
CA ALA A 58 3.92 -10.08 -16.29
C ALA A 58 5.00 -11.17 -16.25
N ARG A 59 6.24 -10.77 -16.54
CA ARG A 59 7.39 -11.69 -16.66
C ARG A 59 8.36 -11.56 -15.49
N THR A 60 8.27 -10.47 -14.74
CA THR A 60 9.19 -10.18 -13.63
C THR A 60 8.43 -9.92 -12.34
N LEU A 61 9.10 -10.13 -11.20
CA LEU A 61 8.52 -9.79 -9.90
C LEU A 61 8.31 -8.27 -9.77
N ASP A 62 9.20 -7.45 -10.32
CA ASP A 62 9.09 -5.99 -10.24
C ASP A 62 7.85 -5.45 -10.97
N GLU A 63 7.49 -6.02 -12.12
CA GLU A 63 6.24 -5.71 -12.82
C GLU A 63 5.02 -6.05 -11.96
N ILE A 64 5.02 -7.23 -11.35
CA ILE A 64 3.92 -7.68 -10.48
C ILE A 64 3.80 -6.76 -9.26
N MET A 65 4.92 -6.37 -8.65
CA MET A 65 4.94 -5.46 -7.50
C MET A 65 4.52 -4.04 -7.89
N GLY A 66 4.85 -3.58 -9.10
CA GLY A 66 4.37 -2.31 -9.64
C GLY A 66 2.84 -2.29 -9.79
N ILE A 67 2.28 -3.37 -10.34
CA ILE A 67 0.83 -3.55 -10.47
C ILE A 67 0.16 -3.61 -9.08
N GLU A 68 0.74 -4.36 -8.14
CA GLU A 68 0.26 -4.48 -6.76
C GLU A 68 0.20 -3.11 -6.05
N GLY A 69 1.24 -2.29 -6.23
CA GLY A 69 1.34 -0.96 -5.64
C GLY A 69 0.29 -0.01 -6.20
N ALA A 70 0.19 0.07 -7.54
CA ALA A 70 -0.81 0.90 -8.22
C ALA A 70 -2.24 0.51 -7.81
N CYS A 71 -2.54 -0.78 -7.81
CA CYS A 71 -3.86 -1.29 -7.41
C CYS A 71 -4.14 -1.06 -5.92
N SER A 72 -3.14 -1.19 -5.06
CA SER A 72 -3.31 -0.97 -3.62
C SER A 72 -3.58 0.50 -3.31
N ASN A 73 -2.90 1.44 -3.97
CA ASN A 73 -3.15 2.87 -3.81
C ASN A 73 -4.59 3.21 -4.21
N ALA A 74 -4.98 2.87 -5.44
CA ALA A 74 -6.33 3.12 -5.94
C ALA A 74 -7.43 2.48 -5.06
N TYR A 75 -7.18 1.27 -4.54
CA TYR A 75 -8.10 0.63 -3.60
C TYR A 75 -8.26 1.41 -2.30
N PHE A 76 -7.16 1.85 -1.67
CA PHE A 76 -7.25 2.56 -0.40
C PHE A 76 -7.80 3.98 -0.56
N ASP A 77 -7.56 4.63 -1.70
CA ASP A 77 -8.17 5.92 -2.03
C ASP A 77 -9.69 5.78 -2.19
N ALA A 78 -10.15 4.74 -2.90
CA ALA A 78 -11.58 4.46 -3.00
C ALA A 78 -12.19 4.04 -1.66
N LEU A 79 -11.47 3.25 -0.85
CA LEU A 79 -11.93 2.85 0.47
C LEU A 79 -12.04 4.05 1.42
N ALA A 80 -11.11 5.01 1.35
CA ALA A 80 -11.18 6.29 2.06
C ALA A 80 -12.47 7.05 1.74
N ALA A 81 -12.83 7.13 0.46
CA ALA A 81 -14.08 7.76 0.03
C ALA A 81 -15.36 7.00 0.48
N CYS A 82 -15.23 5.74 0.90
CA CYS A 82 -16.35 4.93 1.39
C CYS A 82 -16.57 5.05 2.91
N VAL A 83 -15.62 5.62 3.63
CA VAL A 83 -15.66 5.71 5.09
C VAL A 83 -16.49 6.94 5.49
N PRO A 84 -17.28 6.87 6.58
CA PRO A 84 -18.04 8.02 7.09
C PRO A 84 -17.17 9.27 7.31
N ALA A 85 -17.73 10.45 7.05
CA ALA A 85 -16.99 11.72 7.08
C ALA A 85 -16.41 12.08 8.47
N ASP A 86 -16.96 11.51 9.55
CA ASP A 86 -16.48 11.66 10.92
C ASP A 86 -15.26 10.77 11.24
N VAL A 87 -14.93 9.83 10.35
CA VAL A 87 -13.77 8.94 10.49
C VAL A 87 -12.65 9.38 9.57
N THR A 88 -11.54 9.80 10.14
CA THR A 88 -10.35 10.21 9.38
C THR A 88 -9.65 9.00 8.77
N PHE A 89 -9.70 8.88 7.44
CA PHE A 89 -8.96 7.84 6.72
C PHE A 89 -8.33 8.40 5.44
N ASP A 90 -7.08 8.88 5.55
CA ASP A 90 -6.29 9.42 4.43
C ASP A 90 -5.39 8.34 3.82
N GLY A 91 -6.01 7.22 3.44
CA GLY A 91 -5.34 6.05 2.88
C GLY A 91 -4.54 5.21 3.90
N ARG A 92 -3.75 4.25 3.38
CA ARG A 92 -3.06 3.26 4.22
C ARG A 92 -1.74 3.77 4.78
N SER A 93 -1.69 3.99 6.10
CA SER A 93 -0.45 4.19 6.87
C SER A 93 -0.11 2.98 7.73
N ARG A 94 1.04 2.34 7.49
CA ARG A 94 1.45 1.10 8.19
C ARG A 94 2.33 1.34 9.42
N ARG A 95 3.24 2.34 9.43
CA ARG A 95 4.22 2.54 10.52
C ARG A 95 4.63 4.01 10.69
N PRO A 96 4.14 4.74 11.72
CA PRO A 96 3.06 4.35 12.64
C PRO A 96 1.66 4.45 11.99
N PRO A 97 0.66 3.67 12.44
CA PRO A 97 -0.74 3.94 12.11
C PRO A 97 -1.10 5.33 12.66
N ARG A 98 -1.79 6.13 11.84
CA ARG A 98 -2.09 7.53 12.17
C ARG A 98 -3.53 7.75 12.62
N ASP A 99 -4.38 6.74 12.42
CA ASP A 99 -5.82 6.81 12.63
C ASP A 99 -6.38 5.43 13.00
N LEU A 100 -7.63 5.42 13.47
CA LEU A 100 -8.34 4.23 13.91
C LEU A 100 -8.51 3.18 12.79
N PRO A 101 -8.90 3.54 11.55
CA PRO A 101 -8.97 2.58 10.43
C PRO A 101 -7.63 1.89 10.17
N ASN A 102 -6.52 2.62 10.18
CA ASN A 102 -5.19 2.06 9.98
C ASN A 102 -4.74 1.16 11.13
N ALA A 103 -5.17 1.43 12.36
CA ALA A 103 -4.93 0.56 13.50
C ALA A 103 -5.73 -0.74 13.38
N ALA A 104 -7.03 -0.65 13.08
CA ALA A 104 -7.92 -1.80 12.89
C ALA A 104 -7.44 -2.71 11.74
N LEU A 105 -7.06 -2.13 10.60
CA LEU A 105 -6.47 -2.86 9.47
C LEU A 105 -5.14 -3.54 9.85
N SER A 106 -4.28 -2.87 10.61
CA SER A 106 -3.02 -3.47 11.07
C SER A 106 -3.24 -4.65 12.00
N TYR A 107 -4.18 -4.52 12.93
CA TYR A 107 -4.55 -5.59 13.86
C TYR A 107 -5.17 -6.78 13.12
N GLY A 108 -6.12 -6.54 12.21
CA GLY A 108 -6.72 -7.59 11.39
C GLY A 108 -5.69 -8.32 10.52
N TYR A 109 -4.72 -7.60 9.94
CA TYR A 109 -3.63 -8.23 9.21
C TYR A 109 -2.71 -9.07 10.10
N ALA A 110 -2.50 -8.70 11.36
CA ALA A 110 -1.71 -9.51 12.28
C ALA A 110 -2.40 -10.86 12.57
N ILE A 111 -3.72 -10.84 12.82
CA ILE A 111 -4.51 -12.07 13.02
C ILE A 111 -4.48 -12.94 11.76
N LEU A 112 -4.79 -12.36 10.59
CA LEU A 112 -4.78 -13.09 9.32
C LEU A 112 -3.42 -13.71 9.03
N LEU A 113 -2.33 -13.00 9.32
CA LEU A 113 -0.98 -13.52 9.13
C LEU A 113 -0.73 -14.76 9.99
N SER A 114 -1.16 -14.75 11.26
CA SER A 114 -1.05 -15.91 12.15
C SER A 114 -1.80 -17.13 11.61
N GLU A 115 -3.02 -16.94 11.11
CA GLU A 115 -3.81 -18.02 10.48
C GLU A 115 -3.14 -18.56 9.21
N PHE A 116 -2.63 -17.69 8.35
CA PHE A 116 -1.90 -18.10 7.14
C PHE A 116 -0.63 -18.90 7.47
N VAL A 117 0.14 -18.45 8.47
CA VAL A 117 1.34 -19.17 8.94
C VAL A 117 0.96 -20.55 9.49
N GLY A 118 -0.11 -20.63 10.30
CA GLY A 118 -0.64 -21.89 10.80
C GLY A 118 -1.06 -22.85 9.67
N ALA A 119 -1.80 -22.34 8.68
CA ALA A 119 -2.24 -23.13 7.52
C ALA A 119 -1.06 -23.62 6.66
N LEU A 120 -0.03 -22.80 6.46
CA LEU A 120 1.18 -23.19 5.75
C LEU A 120 1.93 -24.30 6.50
N HIS A 121 2.11 -24.18 7.82
CA HIS A 121 2.71 -25.23 8.64
C HIS A 121 1.91 -26.53 8.57
N ALA A 122 0.58 -26.46 8.67
CA ALA A 122 -0.30 -27.62 8.57
C ALA A 122 -0.21 -28.32 7.20
N ALA A 123 0.06 -27.57 6.13
CA ALA A 123 0.31 -28.10 4.80
C ALA A 123 1.76 -28.63 4.59
N GLY A 124 2.60 -28.61 5.63
CA GLY A 124 4.01 -29.02 5.54
C GLY A 124 4.89 -28.03 4.78
N LEU A 125 4.44 -26.78 4.62
CA LEU A 125 5.19 -25.71 3.97
C LEU A 125 5.90 -24.85 5.03
N GLU A 126 7.17 -24.54 4.77
CA GLU A 126 7.97 -23.66 5.63
C GLU A 126 7.78 -22.18 5.22
N PRO A 127 7.09 -21.35 6.02
CA PRO A 127 6.74 -19.97 5.66
C PRO A 127 7.95 -19.04 5.59
N SER A 128 9.03 -19.37 6.29
CA SER A 128 10.26 -18.57 6.32
C SER A 128 11.02 -18.58 4.98
N LEU A 129 10.73 -19.53 4.08
CA LEU A 129 11.33 -19.67 2.75
C LEU A 129 10.60 -18.87 1.66
N GLY A 130 10.09 -17.69 2.02
CA GLY A 130 9.25 -16.83 1.20
C GLY A 130 9.60 -16.81 -0.30
N ILE A 131 8.57 -17.04 -1.11
CA ILE A 131 8.57 -16.98 -2.59
C ILE A 131 8.98 -15.58 -3.09
N ALA A 132 8.98 -14.58 -2.22
CA ALA A 132 9.34 -13.19 -2.48
C ALA A 132 10.59 -12.72 -1.69
N HIS A 133 11.53 -13.61 -1.35
CA HIS A 133 12.87 -13.18 -0.89
C HIS A 133 13.71 -12.62 -2.05
N ALA A 134 13.17 -11.61 -2.73
CA ALA A 134 14.00 -10.48 -3.15
C ALA A 134 13.99 -9.54 -1.95
N GLN A 135 15.10 -9.44 -1.24
CA GLN A 135 15.28 -8.44 -0.20
C GLN A 135 14.80 -7.11 -0.77
N THR A 136 13.72 -6.55 -0.23
CA THR A 136 13.37 -5.16 -0.51
C THR A 136 14.62 -4.37 -0.13
N PRO A 137 15.33 -3.71 -1.08
CA PRO A 137 16.46 -2.88 -0.68
C PRO A 137 15.86 -1.86 0.27
N ALA A 138 16.39 -1.80 1.48
CA ALA A 138 15.97 -0.82 2.46
C ALA A 138 15.95 0.53 1.75
N ARG A 139 14.75 1.08 1.54
CA ARG A 139 14.60 2.44 1.01
C ARG A 139 15.30 3.32 2.03
N THR A 140 16.55 3.67 1.75
CA THR A 140 17.34 4.63 2.50
C THR A 140 16.47 5.88 2.56
N ARG A 141 15.81 6.08 3.70
CA ARG A 141 15.20 7.35 4.06
C ARG A 141 16.37 8.31 4.15
N ARG A 142 16.73 8.90 3.02
CA ARG A 142 17.59 10.07 2.94
C ARG A 142 16.81 11.16 3.68
N ARG A 143 17.03 11.25 4.99
CA ARG A 143 16.69 12.39 5.83
C ARG A 143 17.29 13.59 5.12
N ARG A 144 16.49 14.32 4.34
CA ARG A 144 16.82 15.69 3.98
C ARG A 144 16.98 16.41 5.31
N GLY A 145 18.22 16.79 5.63
CA GLY A 145 18.53 17.55 6.81
C GLY A 145 17.68 18.80 6.83
N ARG A 146 16.79 18.91 7.83
CA ARG A 146 16.35 20.21 8.30
C ARG A 146 17.57 20.84 8.97
N GLY A 147 18.26 21.70 8.22
CA GLY A 147 19.27 22.58 8.76
C GLY A 147 18.65 23.42 9.87
N ARG A 148 19.14 23.20 11.10
CA ARG A 148 19.04 24.18 12.18
C ARG A 148 20.03 25.28 11.85
N GLY A 149 19.53 26.47 11.51
CA GLY A 149 20.29 27.71 11.51
C GLY A 149 19.60 28.66 12.49
N SER A 150 20.11 28.70 13.71
CA SER A 150 19.71 29.66 14.74
C SER A 150 20.77 30.75 14.83
N VAL A 151 20.31 31.95 15.20
CA VAL A 151 21.03 33.04 15.87
C VAL A 151 21.60 34.19 15.02
N ALA A 152 20.90 35.32 15.22
CA ALA A 152 21.38 36.69 15.44
C ALA A 152 22.16 37.45 14.37
N GLY A 153 21.55 38.57 13.99
CA GLY A 153 22.08 39.87 14.38
C GLY A 153 22.95 40.56 13.35
N GLN A 154 22.36 41.46 12.56
CA GLN A 154 23.04 42.69 12.16
C GLN A 154 22.08 43.75 11.62
N ARG A 155 22.05 44.87 12.36
CA ARG A 155 22.17 46.26 11.91
C ARG A 155 21.03 46.89 11.11
N ARG A 156 20.32 47.76 11.85
CA ARG A 156 19.94 49.13 11.48
C ARG A 156 20.47 49.58 10.10
N GLN A 157 19.55 49.91 9.21
CA GLN A 157 19.73 51.02 8.28
C GLN A 157 18.53 51.96 8.41
N GLU A 158 18.86 53.18 8.81
CA GLU A 158 18.00 54.36 8.82
C GLU A 158 17.49 54.63 7.40
N ASN A 159 16.19 54.88 7.27
CA ASN A 159 15.61 55.44 6.05
C ASN A 159 15.28 56.92 6.30
N PRO A 160 16.02 57.86 5.69
CA PRO A 160 15.74 59.28 5.80
C PRO A 160 14.75 59.65 4.71
N ARG A 161 13.46 59.86 5.06
CA ARG A 161 12.51 60.72 4.32
C ARG A 161 11.11 60.62 4.94
N ARG A 162 10.77 61.63 5.74
CA ARG A 162 9.45 62.31 5.75
C ARG A 162 9.57 63.56 6.64
N ARG A 163 10.05 64.64 6.02
CA ARG A 163 9.56 65.99 6.32
C ARG A 163 8.24 66.11 5.57
N VAL A 164 7.14 66.36 6.28
CA VAL A 164 6.26 67.56 6.26
C VAL A 164 5.27 67.35 7.40
#